data_AF-A0A286PGL9-F1
#
_entry.id   AF-A0A286PGL9-F1
#
_cell.length_a   1.000
_cell.length_b   1.000
_cell.length_c   1.000
_cell.angle_alpha   90.00
_cell.angle_beta   90.00
_cell.angle_gamma   90.00
#
_symmetry.space_group_name_H-M   'P 1'
#
loop_
_entity.id
_entity.type
_entity.pdbx_description
1 polymer ?
#
loop_
_entity_poly.entity_id
_entity_poly.type
_entity_poly.pdbx_seq_one_letter_code
_entity_poly.pdbx_strand_id
1 'polypeptide(L)'
;MRFNRFRAAVAVTAAVFAVTTGTVAAAQPGPGQHGTPAKHHTPPKLASESARLARAILNDKGITYAGTHDGGSDRASLPRQNLVDTANGRLAKTSPWGHKRGTRAALNAQMLNGVLKLNTQYHFKFQVSEFVGGRHTSGSKHYQGRAVDVNWINGRHVGNGAAHHALMTACHKLGANLVLGPGDPGHAKHVHCQW
;
A
#
# COMPACT_ATOMS: atom_id res chain seq x y z
N MET A 1 51.29 -27.46 1.08
CA MET A 1 51.22 -26.04 1.48
C MET A 1 50.02 -25.84 2.40
N ARG A 2 50.20 -25.04 3.45
CA ARG A 2 49.36 -24.95 4.66
C ARG A 2 47.97 -24.35 4.41
N PHE A 3 46.98 -24.91 5.12
CA PHE A 3 45.64 -24.36 5.33
C PHE A 3 45.70 -22.96 5.97
N ASN A 4 44.79 -22.06 5.58
CA ASN A 4 44.41 -20.94 6.45
C ASN A 4 42.89 -20.75 6.44
N ARG A 5 42.24 -21.20 7.52
CA ARG A 5 40.82 -20.95 7.81
C ARG A 5 40.72 -19.65 8.59
N PHE A 6 40.16 -18.60 8.00
CA PHE A 6 39.73 -17.42 8.75
C PHE A 6 38.36 -17.68 9.38
N ARG A 7 38.32 -17.80 10.71
CA ARG A 7 37.09 -17.70 11.50
C ARG A 7 36.92 -16.25 11.91
N ALA A 8 35.87 -15.60 11.44
CA ALA A 8 35.44 -14.31 11.97
C ALA A 8 34.53 -14.57 13.20
N ALA A 9 34.98 -14.13 14.37
CA ALA A 9 34.15 -14.09 15.57
C ALA A 9 33.31 -12.80 15.53
N VAL A 10 31.99 -12.94 15.54
CA VAL A 10 31.07 -11.81 15.70
C VAL A 10 30.85 -11.62 17.20
N ALA A 11 31.32 -10.50 17.74
CA ALA A 11 31.01 -10.07 19.09
C ALA A 11 29.58 -9.51 19.13
N VAL A 12 28.72 -10.09 19.97
CA VAL A 12 27.39 -9.57 20.28
C VAL A 12 27.52 -8.70 21.53
N THR A 13 27.46 -7.38 21.36
CA THR A 13 27.33 -6.43 22.47
C THR A 13 25.86 -6.30 22.85
N ALA A 14 25.49 -6.84 24.00
CA ALA A 14 24.21 -6.58 24.64
C ALA A 14 24.27 -5.23 25.37
N ALA A 15 23.47 -4.25 24.93
CA ALA A 15 23.27 -3.01 25.65
C ALA A 15 22.14 -3.20 26.68
N VAL A 16 22.49 -3.15 27.97
CA VAL A 16 21.54 -3.14 29.08
C VAL A 16 21.07 -1.69 29.28
N PHE A 17 19.78 -1.41 29.07
CA PHE A 17 19.19 -0.15 29.45
C PHE A 17 18.82 -0.20 30.94
N ALA A 18 19.50 0.63 31.74
CA ALA A 18 19.14 0.87 33.13
C ALA A 18 17.83 1.68 33.19
N VAL A 19 16.83 1.15 33.89
CA VAL A 19 15.60 1.87 34.23
C VAL A 19 15.86 2.61 35.53
N THR A 20 15.93 3.94 35.48
CA THR A 20 15.95 4.78 36.68
C THR A 20 14.50 5.06 37.10
N THR A 21 14.09 4.49 38.23
CA THR A 21 12.84 4.85 38.90
C THR A 21 13.02 6.18 39.62
N GLY A 22 12.65 7.28 38.95
CA GLY A 22 12.51 8.58 39.59
C GLY A 22 11.21 8.65 40.38
N THR A 23 11.31 8.75 41.70
CA THR A 23 10.20 9.08 42.59
C THR A 23 9.80 10.54 42.39
N VAL A 24 8.61 10.79 41.85
CA VAL A 24 8.00 12.13 41.81
C VAL A 24 7.33 12.40 43.16
N ALA A 25 7.85 13.37 43.90
CA ALA A 25 7.25 13.88 45.11
C ALA A 25 5.92 14.55 44.80
N ALA A 26 4.85 14.13 45.51
CA ALA A 26 3.53 14.74 45.42
C ALA A 26 3.55 16.11 46.11
N ALA A 27 3.41 17.18 45.32
CA ALA A 27 3.06 18.51 45.83
C ALA A 27 1.55 18.58 46.06
N GLN A 28 1.14 19.04 47.25
CA GLN A 28 -0.27 19.26 47.61
C GLN A 28 -0.86 20.44 46.83
N PRO A 29 -2.13 20.40 46.38
CA PRO A 29 -2.77 21.54 45.75
C PRO A 29 -3.43 22.45 46.80
N GLY A 30 -3.09 23.74 46.76
CA GLY A 30 -3.81 24.80 47.46
C GLY A 30 -5.16 25.13 46.80
N PRO A 31 -6.11 25.75 47.53
CA PRO A 31 -7.46 25.93 47.04
C PRO A 31 -7.60 27.17 46.15
N GLY A 32 -8.27 26.97 45.00
CA GLY A 32 -8.96 28.01 44.27
C GLY A 32 -8.22 28.57 43.06
N GLN A 33 -8.67 28.18 41.86
CA GLN A 33 -9.20 29.09 40.84
C GLN A 33 -10.03 28.27 39.83
N HIS A 34 -11.19 28.81 39.43
CA HIS A 34 -12.08 28.22 38.43
C HIS A 34 -11.36 28.12 37.07
N GLY A 35 -10.87 26.94 36.74
CA GLY A 35 -10.33 26.61 35.42
C GLY A 35 -11.43 26.21 34.45
N THR A 36 -11.48 26.87 33.31
CA THR A 36 -12.21 26.46 32.10
C THR A 36 -11.93 24.99 31.76
N PRO A 37 -12.94 24.22 31.29
CA PRO A 37 -12.73 22.81 30.96
C PRO A 37 -11.68 22.70 29.84
N ALA A 38 -10.58 22.01 30.17
CA ALA A 38 -9.53 21.69 29.22
C ALA A 38 -10.16 21.00 27.99
N LYS A 39 -9.87 21.51 26.80
CA LYS A 39 -10.22 20.83 25.54
C LYS A 39 -9.64 19.43 25.63
N HIS A 40 -10.50 18.41 25.59
CA HIS A 40 -10.08 17.02 25.51
C HIS A 40 -9.13 16.87 24.32
N HIS A 41 -7.83 16.78 24.59
CA HIS A 41 -6.84 16.37 23.61
C HIS A 41 -7.08 14.89 23.34
N THR A 42 -7.93 14.59 22.35
CA THR A 42 -8.04 13.24 21.82
C THR A 42 -6.66 12.84 21.28
N PRO A 43 -6.07 11.72 21.76
CA PRO A 43 -4.81 11.23 21.23
C PRO A 43 -4.91 11.07 19.70
N PRO A 44 -3.81 11.29 18.95
CA PRO A 44 -3.80 11.03 17.51
C PRO A 44 -4.30 9.60 17.24
N LYS A 45 -5.37 9.47 16.45
CA LYS A 45 -5.87 8.15 16.01
C LYS A 45 -4.73 7.42 15.33
N LEU A 46 -4.33 6.26 15.87
CA LEU A 46 -3.36 5.37 15.23
C LEU A 46 -3.83 5.12 13.79
N ALA A 47 -2.91 5.32 12.83
CA ALA A 47 -3.23 5.14 11.44
C ALA A 47 -3.66 3.69 11.18
N SER A 48 -4.72 3.49 10.41
CA SER A 48 -5.13 2.14 10.01
C SER A 48 -4.01 1.43 9.27
N GLU A 49 -4.05 0.10 9.26
CA GLU A 49 -3.05 -0.69 8.54
C GLU A 49 -3.02 -0.35 7.04
N SER A 50 -4.18 -0.14 6.42
CA SER A 50 -4.26 0.36 5.04
C SER A 50 -3.59 1.72 4.86
N ALA A 51 -3.75 2.65 5.82
CA ALA A 51 -3.10 3.96 5.74
C ALA A 51 -1.57 3.84 5.87
N ARG A 52 -1.09 2.94 6.73
CA ARG A 52 0.35 2.66 6.86
C ARG A 52 0.93 2.04 5.59
N LEU A 53 0.27 1.02 5.05
CA LEU A 53 0.68 0.36 3.80
C LEU A 53 0.64 1.31 2.61
N ALA A 54 -0.39 2.14 2.50
CA ALA A 54 -0.47 3.14 1.44
C ALA A 54 0.69 4.14 1.50
N ARG A 55 1.10 4.60 2.69
CA ARG A 55 2.30 5.43 2.86
C ARG A 55 3.58 4.68 2.45
N ALA A 56 3.70 3.40 2.81
CA ALA A 56 4.86 2.60 2.42
C ALA A 56 4.96 2.47 0.89
N ILE A 57 3.85 2.19 0.21
CA ILE A 57 3.79 2.12 -1.26
C ILE A 57 4.14 3.47 -1.90
N LEU A 58 3.61 4.58 -1.36
CA LEU A 58 3.92 5.93 -1.87
C LEU A 58 5.41 6.29 -1.76
N ASN A 59 6.11 5.74 -0.77
CA ASN A 59 7.53 5.96 -0.53
C ASN A 59 8.44 4.97 -1.29
N ASP A 60 7.87 3.96 -1.93
CA ASP A 60 8.60 2.93 -2.66
C ASP A 60 8.94 3.42 -4.08
N LYS A 61 10.23 3.48 -4.40
CA LYS A 61 10.73 3.98 -5.69
C LYS A 61 10.58 2.97 -6.84
N GLY A 62 10.29 1.71 -6.54
CA GLY A 62 10.03 0.68 -7.53
C GLY A 62 8.55 0.62 -7.98
N ILE A 63 7.66 1.38 -7.31
CA ILE A 63 6.24 1.42 -7.62
C ILE A 63 5.90 2.79 -8.21
N THR A 64 5.43 2.78 -9.45
CA THR A 64 5.02 3.98 -10.20
C THR A 64 3.52 3.95 -10.52
N TYR A 65 3.00 5.04 -11.08
CA TYR A 65 1.55 5.25 -11.20
C TYR A 65 1.19 5.79 -12.58
N ALA A 66 0.16 5.22 -13.21
CA ALA A 66 -0.39 5.80 -14.43
C ALA A 66 -1.02 7.18 -14.15
N GLY A 67 -0.92 8.09 -15.14
CA GLY A 67 -1.51 9.44 -15.09
C GLY A 67 -2.89 9.55 -15.75
N THR A 68 -3.38 8.45 -16.32
CA THR A 68 -4.66 8.34 -17.02
C THR A 68 -5.26 6.95 -16.82
N HIS A 69 -6.56 6.83 -17.08
CA HIS A 69 -7.31 5.58 -17.06
C HIS A 69 -8.00 5.33 -18.40
N ASP A 70 -8.58 4.15 -18.54
CA ASP A 70 -9.56 3.90 -19.59
C ASP A 70 -10.78 4.81 -19.41
N GLY A 71 -11.04 5.66 -20.41
CA GLY A 71 -12.13 6.65 -20.42
C GLY A 71 -11.71 8.10 -20.17
N GLY A 72 -10.49 8.35 -19.68
CA GLY A 72 -9.97 9.71 -19.52
C GLY A 72 -9.02 9.90 -18.32
N SER A 73 -8.81 11.15 -17.91
CA SER A 73 -8.03 11.50 -16.70
C SER A 73 -8.91 12.25 -15.70
N ASP A 74 -9.10 11.65 -14.52
CA ASP A 74 -9.69 12.31 -13.35
C ASP A 74 -8.68 12.20 -12.20
N ARG A 75 -8.04 13.33 -11.87
CA ARG A 75 -6.97 13.37 -10.86
C ARG A 75 -7.39 12.75 -9.52
N ALA A 76 -8.68 12.83 -9.18
CA ALA A 76 -9.19 12.30 -7.93
C ALA A 76 -9.28 10.76 -7.88
N SER A 77 -9.35 10.09 -9.02
CA SER A 77 -9.44 8.63 -9.13
C SER A 77 -8.16 7.93 -9.60
N LEU A 78 -7.12 8.70 -9.92
CA LEU A 78 -5.79 8.17 -10.25
C LEU A 78 -5.21 7.29 -9.13
N PRO A 79 -4.43 6.26 -9.46
CA PRO A 79 -3.93 5.29 -8.48
C PRO A 79 -3.06 5.95 -7.40
N ARG A 80 -2.24 6.93 -7.77
CA ARG A 80 -1.47 7.72 -6.80
C ARG A 80 -2.38 8.47 -5.83
N GLN A 81 -3.45 9.09 -6.32
CA GLN A 81 -4.38 9.83 -5.48
C GLN A 81 -5.21 8.89 -4.59
N ASN A 82 -5.58 7.70 -5.06
CA ASN A 82 -6.22 6.67 -4.24
C ASN A 82 -5.35 6.29 -3.02
N LEU A 83 -4.03 6.14 -3.21
CA LEU A 83 -3.09 5.89 -2.12
C LEU A 83 -2.92 7.11 -1.20
N VAL A 84 -2.85 8.33 -1.74
CA VAL A 84 -2.78 9.56 -0.92
C VAL A 84 -4.03 9.71 -0.04
N ASP A 85 -5.22 9.48 -0.59
CA ASP A 85 -6.47 9.50 0.18
C ASP A 85 -6.41 8.44 1.30
N THR A 86 -6.05 7.20 0.96
CA THR A 86 -5.94 6.10 1.93
C THR A 86 -4.89 6.37 3.02
N ALA A 87 -3.73 6.90 2.64
CA ALA A 87 -2.65 7.29 3.55
C ALA A 87 -3.09 8.36 4.55
N ASN A 88 -4.02 9.23 4.15
CA ASN A 88 -4.63 10.26 4.99
C ASN A 88 -5.90 9.78 5.72
N GLY A 89 -6.18 8.48 5.72
CA GLY A 89 -7.35 7.89 6.38
C GLY A 89 -8.67 8.16 5.67
N ARG A 90 -8.64 8.58 4.40
CA ARG A 90 -9.82 8.82 3.54
C ARG A 90 -10.06 7.62 2.64
N LEU A 91 -11.31 7.46 2.19
CA LEU A 91 -11.67 6.46 1.19
C LEU A 91 -11.22 6.89 -0.21
N ALA A 92 -10.68 5.97 -1.00
CA ALA A 92 -10.26 6.20 -2.37
C ALA A 92 -11.46 6.41 -3.30
N LYS A 93 -11.35 7.32 -4.27
CA LYS A 93 -12.45 7.69 -5.17
C LYS A 93 -12.40 6.89 -6.47
N THR A 94 -13.54 6.38 -6.91
CA THR A 94 -13.71 5.72 -8.20
C THR A 94 -13.83 6.74 -9.34
N SER A 95 -13.59 6.30 -10.58
CA SER A 95 -13.65 7.18 -11.75
C SER A 95 -15.10 7.60 -12.11
N PRO A 96 -15.28 8.69 -12.87
CA PRO A 96 -16.58 9.06 -13.44
C PRO A 96 -17.01 8.21 -14.65
N TRP A 97 -16.17 7.30 -15.16
CA TRP A 97 -16.46 6.49 -16.36
C TRP A 97 -16.88 5.04 -16.05
N GLY A 98 -16.74 4.61 -14.79
CA GLY A 98 -17.09 3.26 -14.34
C GLY A 98 -18.57 3.04 -14.00
N HIS A 99 -18.93 1.83 -13.57
CA HIS A 99 -20.31 1.54 -13.10
C HIS A 99 -20.61 2.11 -11.70
N LYS A 100 -19.57 2.41 -10.91
CA LYS A 100 -19.69 3.02 -9.57
C LYS A 100 -19.18 4.45 -9.62
N ARG A 101 -19.79 5.30 -10.45
CA ARG A 101 -19.28 6.64 -10.82
C ARG A 101 -19.07 7.54 -9.60
N GLY A 102 -17.85 8.00 -9.37
CA GLY A 102 -17.51 8.99 -8.33
C GLY A 102 -17.74 8.56 -6.87
N THR A 103 -18.10 7.30 -6.64
CA THR A 103 -18.22 6.70 -5.30
C THR A 103 -16.86 6.57 -4.61
N ARG A 104 -16.85 6.06 -3.39
CA ARG A 104 -15.62 5.84 -2.62
C ARG A 104 -15.56 4.43 -2.03
N ALA A 105 -14.36 3.88 -1.97
CA ALA A 105 -14.09 2.56 -1.40
C ALA A 105 -12.85 2.58 -0.50
N ALA A 106 -12.86 1.73 0.53
CA ALA A 106 -11.69 1.49 1.35
C ALA A 106 -10.74 0.53 0.62
N LEU A 107 -9.46 0.86 0.54
CA LEU A 107 -8.47 -0.07 0.02
C LEU A 107 -8.15 -1.14 1.06
N ASN A 108 -8.27 -2.40 0.65
CA ASN A 108 -8.06 -3.57 1.49
C ASN A 108 -6.58 -3.70 1.89
N ALA A 109 -6.32 -4.00 3.17
CA ALA A 109 -4.96 -4.11 3.70
C ALA A 109 -4.17 -5.30 3.12
N GLN A 110 -4.81 -6.44 2.86
CA GLN A 110 -4.15 -7.61 2.24
C GLN A 110 -3.73 -7.30 0.81
N MET A 111 -4.59 -6.64 0.04
CA MET A 111 -4.27 -6.15 -1.31
C MET A 111 -3.08 -5.18 -1.28
N LEU A 112 -3.10 -4.16 -0.40
CA LEU A 112 -1.99 -3.20 -0.29
C LEU A 112 -0.68 -3.87 0.14
N ASN A 113 -0.75 -4.83 1.06
CA ASN A 113 0.42 -5.61 1.48
C ASN A 113 0.97 -6.46 0.34
N GLY A 114 0.09 -7.07 -0.47
CA GLY A 114 0.48 -7.78 -1.69
C GLY A 114 1.20 -6.87 -2.67
N VAL A 115 0.63 -5.69 -2.97
CA VAL A 115 1.26 -4.68 -3.83
C VAL A 115 2.65 -4.29 -3.34
N LEU A 116 2.80 -3.99 -2.05
CA LEU A 116 4.10 -3.63 -1.48
C LEU A 116 5.12 -4.78 -1.60
N LYS A 117 4.69 -6.03 -1.40
CA LYS A 117 5.57 -7.21 -1.47
C LYS A 117 5.98 -7.58 -2.89
N LEU A 118 5.20 -7.24 -3.90
CA LEU A 118 5.64 -7.38 -5.30
C LEU A 118 6.98 -6.65 -5.54
N ASN A 119 7.19 -5.49 -4.92
CA ASN A 119 8.49 -4.83 -4.95
C ASN A 119 9.44 -5.36 -3.86
N THR A 120 9.05 -5.28 -2.60
CA THR A 120 9.99 -5.47 -1.48
C THR A 120 10.47 -6.91 -1.30
N GLN A 121 9.68 -7.90 -1.74
CA GLN A 121 10.01 -9.33 -1.63
C GLN A 121 10.32 -9.98 -2.98
N TYR A 122 9.64 -9.57 -4.06
CA TYR A 122 9.82 -10.15 -5.40
C TYR A 122 10.61 -9.25 -6.37
N HIS A 123 11.01 -8.06 -5.93
CA HIS A 123 11.88 -7.13 -6.66
C HIS A 123 11.34 -6.66 -8.01
N PHE A 124 10.03 -6.75 -8.23
CA PHE A 124 9.41 -6.14 -9.42
C PHE A 124 9.46 -4.62 -9.31
N LYS A 125 9.89 -3.96 -10.38
CA LYS A 125 9.61 -2.54 -10.62
C LYS A 125 8.37 -2.47 -11.50
N PHE A 126 7.31 -1.80 -11.08
CA PHE A 126 6.05 -1.84 -11.82
C PHE A 126 5.27 -0.53 -11.76
N GLN A 127 4.35 -0.37 -12.70
CA GLN A 127 3.40 0.74 -12.70
C GLN A 127 2.00 0.20 -12.38
N VAL A 128 1.39 0.77 -11.35
CA VAL A 128 -0.03 0.55 -11.06
C VAL A 128 -0.84 1.45 -11.98
N SER A 129 -1.75 0.87 -12.77
CA SER A 129 -2.72 1.62 -13.55
C SER A 129 -3.96 1.94 -12.73
N GLU A 130 -4.50 0.98 -11.97
CA GLU A 130 -5.82 1.13 -11.35
C GLU A 130 -5.89 0.45 -9.97
N PHE A 131 -6.54 1.12 -9.01
CA PHE A 131 -7.03 0.53 -7.75
C PHE A 131 -8.56 0.53 -7.73
N VAL A 132 -9.19 1.67 -7.47
CA VAL A 132 -10.66 1.81 -7.52
C VAL A 132 -11.13 2.68 -8.69
N GLY A 133 -10.18 3.29 -9.41
CA GLY A 133 -10.39 4.12 -10.60
C GLY A 133 -10.86 3.32 -11.82
N GLY A 134 -10.63 3.87 -13.02
CA GLY A 134 -10.90 3.13 -14.25
C GLY A 134 -12.36 2.79 -14.56
N ARG A 135 -12.53 1.99 -15.62
CA ARG A 135 -13.83 1.47 -16.08
C ARG A 135 -13.79 -0.04 -16.02
N HIS A 136 -14.61 -0.62 -15.16
CA HIS A 136 -14.75 -2.06 -15.00
C HIS A 136 -16.22 -2.48 -15.02
N THR A 137 -16.48 -3.78 -15.07
CA THR A 137 -17.83 -4.36 -14.91
C THR A 137 -18.41 -4.03 -13.53
N SER A 138 -19.73 -4.02 -13.40
CA SER A 138 -20.44 -3.60 -12.19
C SER A 138 -20.07 -4.40 -10.93
N GLY A 139 -19.74 -5.68 -11.08
CA GLY A 139 -19.32 -6.60 -10.01
C GLY A 139 -17.81 -6.58 -9.70
N SER A 140 -17.03 -5.74 -10.39
CA SER A 140 -15.57 -5.73 -10.25
C SER A 140 -15.11 -5.46 -8.82
N LYS A 141 -14.04 -6.16 -8.42
CA LYS A 141 -13.39 -5.99 -7.11
C LYS A 141 -12.58 -4.71 -7.00
N HIS A 142 -12.30 -4.03 -8.12
CA HIS A 142 -11.78 -2.66 -8.09
C HIS A 142 -12.71 -1.73 -7.31
N TYR A 143 -14.03 -1.79 -7.53
CA TYR A 143 -14.99 -0.95 -6.81
C TYR A 143 -15.18 -1.32 -5.34
N GLN A 144 -14.56 -2.40 -4.88
CA GLN A 144 -14.54 -2.84 -3.49
C GLN A 144 -13.18 -2.57 -2.82
N GLY A 145 -12.23 -1.96 -3.55
CA GLY A 145 -10.86 -1.72 -3.07
C GLY A 145 -10.07 -3.00 -2.84
N ARG A 146 -10.37 -4.05 -3.62
CA ARG A 146 -9.83 -5.40 -3.47
C ARG A 146 -9.04 -5.90 -4.69
N ALA A 147 -8.83 -5.03 -5.68
CA ALA A 147 -8.09 -5.36 -6.89
C ALA A 147 -7.10 -4.26 -7.28
N VAL A 148 -6.07 -4.66 -8.01
CA VAL A 148 -5.05 -3.77 -8.59
C VAL A 148 -4.72 -4.22 -10.01
N ASP A 149 -4.56 -3.25 -10.90
CA ASP A 149 -4.06 -3.48 -12.26
C ASP A 149 -2.64 -2.92 -12.42
N VAL A 150 -1.80 -3.68 -13.12
CA VAL A 150 -0.39 -3.38 -13.39
C VAL A 150 -0.14 -3.41 -14.90
N ASN A 151 0.30 -2.30 -15.48
CA ASN A 151 0.48 -2.16 -16.94
C ASN A 151 1.96 -2.10 -17.39
N TRP A 152 2.90 -1.87 -16.47
CA TRP A 152 4.35 -1.98 -16.74
C TRP A 152 5.03 -2.85 -15.71
N ILE A 153 5.95 -3.70 -16.16
CA ILE A 153 6.75 -4.59 -15.32
C ILE A 153 8.20 -4.54 -15.81
N ASN A 154 9.12 -4.21 -14.90
CA ASN A 154 10.56 -4.11 -15.14
C ASN A 154 10.91 -3.29 -16.39
N GLY A 155 10.24 -2.15 -16.56
CA GLY A 155 10.48 -1.23 -17.68
C GLY A 155 9.83 -1.62 -19.00
N ARG A 156 9.04 -2.70 -19.05
CA ARG A 156 8.31 -3.14 -20.26
C ARG A 156 6.81 -3.12 -20.04
N HIS A 157 6.07 -2.60 -21.02
CA HIS A 157 4.61 -2.61 -20.98
C HIS A 157 4.09 -4.05 -21.12
N VAL A 158 3.06 -4.41 -20.35
CA VAL A 158 2.50 -5.78 -20.31
C VAL A 158 2.03 -6.23 -21.70
N GLY A 159 1.29 -5.37 -22.41
CA GLY A 159 0.86 -5.65 -23.77
C GLY A 159 1.98 -5.76 -24.82
N ASN A 160 3.23 -5.45 -24.43
CA ASN A 160 4.39 -5.53 -25.31
C ASN A 160 5.35 -6.66 -24.87
N GLY A 161 4.88 -7.66 -24.12
CA GLY A 161 5.69 -8.83 -23.74
C GLY A 161 6.50 -8.65 -22.46
N ALA A 162 6.00 -7.91 -21.48
CA ALA A 162 6.60 -7.92 -20.14
C ALA A 162 6.47 -9.30 -19.48
N ALA A 163 7.30 -9.57 -18.47
CA ALA A 163 7.33 -10.84 -17.72
C ALA A 163 6.10 -11.02 -16.78
N HIS A 164 4.90 -10.94 -17.35
CA HIS A 164 3.63 -10.90 -16.62
C HIS A 164 3.34 -12.20 -15.88
N HIS A 165 3.66 -13.38 -16.42
CA HIS A 165 3.47 -14.66 -15.73
C HIS A 165 4.20 -14.73 -14.37
N ALA A 166 5.39 -14.13 -14.27
CA ALA A 166 6.14 -14.10 -13.01
C ALA A 166 5.46 -13.21 -11.96
N LEU A 167 4.94 -12.05 -12.38
CA LEU A 167 4.18 -11.17 -11.49
C LEU A 167 2.85 -11.82 -11.08
N MET A 168 2.14 -12.45 -12.01
CA MET A 168 0.90 -13.19 -11.74
C MET A 168 1.12 -14.31 -10.71
N THR A 169 2.20 -15.08 -10.87
CA THR A 169 2.62 -16.11 -9.91
C THR A 169 2.90 -15.52 -8.53
N ALA A 170 3.56 -14.36 -8.47
CA ALA A 170 3.82 -13.67 -7.22
C ALA A 170 2.51 -13.19 -6.55
N CYS A 171 1.55 -12.66 -7.32
CA CYS A 171 0.23 -12.30 -6.79
C CYS A 171 -0.46 -13.51 -6.12
N HIS A 172 -0.48 -14.67 -6.78
CA HIS A 172 -1.03 -15.89 -6.17
C HIS A 172 -0.31 -16.30 -4.89
N LYS A 173 1.03 -16.28 -4.87
CA LYS A 173 1.82 -16.57 -3.67
C LYS A 173 1.56 -15.57 -2.54
N LEU A 174 1.14 -14.36 -2.87
CA LEU A 174 0.75 -13.31 -1.94
C LEU A 174 -0.74 -13.33 -1.56
N GLY A 175 -1.48 -14.36 -1.97
CA GLY A 175 -2.86 -14.62 -1.57
C GLY A 175 -3.94 -14.04 -2.49
N ALA A 176 -3.59 -13.60 -3.70
CA ALA A 176 -4.61 -13.21 -4.68
C ALA A 176 -5.41 -14.43 -5.12
N ASN A 177 -6.75 -14.33 -5.10
CA ASN A 177 -7.68 -15.43 -5.43
C ASN A 177 -8.15 -15.42 -6.89
N LEU A 178 -7.92 -14.34 -7.61
CA LEU A 178 -8.06 -14.27 -9.07
C LEU A 178 -6.96 -13.36 -9.60
N VAL A 179 -6.29 -13.86 -10.63
CA VAL A 179 -5.20 -13.17 -11.31
C VAL A 179 -5.42 -13.38 -12.80
N LEU A 180 -5.47 -12.29 -13.56
CA LEU A 180 -5.72 -12.30 -15.00
C LEU A 180 -4.64 -11.50 -15.71
N GLY A 181 -4.32 -11.84 -16.95
CA GLY A 181 -3.31 -11.14 -17.73
C GLY A 181 -3.43 -11.42 -19.24
N PRO A 182 -2.38 -11.15 -20.02
CA PRO A 182 -2.35 -11.49 -21.44
C PRO A 182 -2.72 -12.96 -21.70
N GLY A 183 -3.74 -13.16 -22.53
CA GLY A 183 -4.39 -14.46 -22.77
C GLY A 183 -5.81 -14.52 -22.21
N ASP A 184 -6.11 -13.75 -21.17
CA ASP A 184 -7.46 -13.64 -20.60
C ASP A 184 -8.29 -12.55 -21.30
N PRO A 185 -9.62 -12.76 -21.50
CA PRO A 185 -10.49 -11.76 -22.11
C PRO A 185 -10.43 -10.41 -21.39
N GLY A 186 -10.11 -9.34 -22.14
CA GLY A 186 -10.03 -7.97 -21.59
C GLY A 186 -8.70 -7.59 -20.90
N HIS A 187 -7.74 -8.51 -20.76
CA HIS A 187 -6.52 -8.31 -19.97
C HIS A 187 -5.23 -8.31 -20.80
N ALA A 188 -5.33 -8.05 -22.11
CA ALA A 188 -4.18 -8.09 -23.03
C ALA A 188 -3.07 -7.06 -22.72
N LYS A 189 -3.37 -6.01 -21.93
CA LYS A 189 -2.48 -4.87 -21.72
C LYS A 189 -2.08 -4.62 -20.25
N HIS A 190 -2.55 -5.44 -19.32
CA HIS A 190 -2.25 -5.30 -17.89
C HIS A 190 -2.36 -6.66 -17.20
N VAL A 191 -1.82 -6.75 -15.99
CA VAL A 191 -2.09 -7.84 -15.05
C VAL A 191 -3.07 -7.34 -14.00
N HIS A 192 -4.15 -8.08 -13.79
CA HIS A 192 -5.11 -7.88 -12.72
C HIS A 192 -4.80 -8.84 -11.56
N CYS A 193 -4.75 -8.34 -10.34
CA CYS A 193 -4.66 -9.16 -9.12
C CYS A 193 -5.72 -8.73 -8.10
N GLN A 194 -6.53 -9.67 -7.59
CA GLN A 194 -7.51 -9.39 -6.54
C GLN A 194 -7.38 -10.32 -5.32
N TRP A 195 -7.69 -9.76 -4.13
CA TRP A 195 -7.69 -10.43 -2.82
C TRP A 195 -9.10 -10.46 -2.24
#